data_AF-A0A9X6AEA6-F1
#
_entry.id   AF-A0A9X6AEA6-F1
#
_cell.length_a   1.000
_cell.length_b   1.000
_cell.length_c   1.000
_cell.angle_alpha   90.00
_cell.angle_beta   90.00
_cell.angle_gamma   90.00
#
_symmetry.space_group_name_H-M   'P 1'
#
loop_
_entity.id
_entity.type
_entity.pdbx_description
1 polymer ?
#
loop_
_entity_poly.entity_id
_entity_poly.type
_entity_poly.pdbx_seq_one_letter_code
_entity_poly.pdbx_strand_id
1 'polypeptide(L)'
;LCNGRNDPLFSGTTAYQQSDGRYLSAETLPYVVVPTPSGIWDYRVHGIRGGSVVAVIYRDRVEYAVVGDTGPREIIGEASYATAKALGIRPGPHGGGTSSGVTYIAFKNSRVSPIEDHAAAVTVGERLARKFVRGG
;
A
#
# COMPACT_ATOMS: atom_id res chain seq x y z
N LEU A 1 10.82 11.44 9.68
CA LEU A 1 9.74 11.06 10.63
C LEU A 1 9.55 9.54 10.72
N CYS A 2 9.55 8.80 9.60
CA CYS A 2 9.65 7.35 9.56
C CYS A 2 11.10 6.95 9.25
N ASN A 3 11.90 6.71 10.29
CA ASN A 3 13.28 6.28 10.19
C ASN A 3 13.67 5.49 11.44
N GLY A 4 14.77 4.72 11.37
CA GLY A 4 15.21 3.86 12.48
C GLY A 4 15.55 4.58 13.79
N ARG A 5 15.68 5.91 13.77
CA ARG A 5 15.88 6.70 14.99
C ARG A 5 14.57 6.97 15.74
N ASN A 6 13.46 7.10 15.01
CA ASN A 6 12.15 7.44 15.56
C ASN A 6 11.18 6.25 15.59
N ASP A 7 11.55 5.13 14.97
CA ASP A 7 10.71 3.95 14.83
C ASP A 7 11.58 2.67 14.99
N PRO A 8 11.50 1.99 16.14
CA PRO A 8 12.23 0.74 16.38
C PRO A 8 11.81 -0.42 15.47
N LEU A 9 10.63 -0.34 14.85
CA LEU A 9 10.12 -1.32 13.90
C LEU A 9 10.39 -0.91 12.44
N PHE A 10 11.11 0.20 12.22
CA PHE A 10 11.47 0.66 10.89
C PHE A 10 12.33 -0.38 10.18
N SER A 11 11.79 -0.93 9.11
CA SER A 11 12.58 -1.62 8.11
C SER A 11 13.08 -0.62 7.08
N GLY A 12 14.39 -0.50 6.93
CA GLY A 12 15.01 0.29 5.85
C GLY A 12 14.89 -0.37 4.47
N THR A 13 14.26 -1.54 4.39
CA THR A 13 14.10 -2.34 3.18
C THR A 13 12.63 -2.66 2.94
N THR A 14 12.22 -2.59 1.69
CA THR A 14 10.91 -3.06 1.21
C THR A 14 11.10 -4.18 0.21
N ALA A 15 10.11 -5.06 0.07
CA ALA A 15 10.14 -6.19 -0.86
C ALA A 15 10.32 -5.74 -2.33
N TYR A 16 9.91 -4.51 -2.65
CA TYR A 16 10.08 -3.90 -3.97
C TYR A 16 10.95 -2.65 -3.89
N GLN A 17 11.66 -2.36 -4.98
CA GLN A 17 12.52 -1.19 -5.12
C GLN A 17 11.97 -0.23 -6.18
N GLN A 18 12.38 1.03 -6.06
CA GLN A 18 12.18 2.07 -7.06
C GLN A 18 13.01 1.80 -8.31
N SER A 19 12.73 2.53 -9.39
CA SER A 19 13.50 2.42 -10.63
C SER A 19 14.98 2.80 -10.49
N ASP A 20 15.33 3.57 -9.46
CA ASP A 20 16.70 3.96 -9.11
C ASP A 20 17.42 2.98 -8.15
N GLY A 21 16.79 1.84 -7.84
CA GLY A 21 17.35 0.81 -6.97
C GLY A 21 17.21 1.09 -5.47
N ARG A 22 16.71 2.26 -5.06
CA ARG A 22 16.41 2.53 -3.63
C ARG A 22 15.13 1.82 -3.21
N TYR A 23 15.03 1.46 -1.93
CA TYR A 23 13.78 0.98 -1.34
C TYR A 23 12.72 2.09 -1.30
N LEU A 24 11.45 1.69 -1.16
CA LEU A 24 10.34 2.64 -1.14
C LEU A 24 10.39 3.47 0.13
N SER A 25 10.15 4.78 0.00
CA SER A 25 10.08 5.69 1.13
C SER A 25 8.66 5.71 1.69
N ALA A 26 8.48 5.19 2.90
CA ALA A 26 7.21 5.22 3.63
C ALA A 26 6.66 6.63 3.84
N GLU A 27 7.53 7.64 3.90
CA GLU A 27 7.16 9.03 4.12
C GLU A 27 6.54 9.69 2.89
N THR A 28 6.92 9.26 1.69
CA THR A 28 6.62 9.98 0.44
C THR A 28 5.77 9.19 -0.54
N LEU A 29 5.80 7.86 -0.51
CA LEU A 29 5.05 7.01 -1.44
C LEU A 29 3.91 6.29 -0.71
N PRO A 30 2.65 6.52 -1.10
CA PRO A 30 1.53 5.69 -0.65
C PRO A 30 1.67 4.25 -1.13
N TYR A 31 2.01 3.35 -0.20
CA TYR A 31 1.99 1.91 -0.44
C TYR A 31 1.28 1.16 0.70
N VAL A 32 0.91 -0.09 0.40
CA VAL A 32 0.38 -1.07 1.37
C VAL A 32 1.30 -2.27 1.44
N VAL A 33 1.23 -2.98 2.57
CA VAL A 33 1.95 -4.22 2.82
C VAL A 33 0.98 -5.38 2.70
N VAL A 34 1.37 -6.40 1.96
CA VAL A 34 0.60 -7.65 1.82
C VAL A 34 1.30 -8.79 2.56
N PRO A 35 0.58 -9.78 3.12
CA PRO A 35 1.21 -10.96 3.67
C PRO A 35 2.21 -11.61 2.70
N THR A 36 3.35 -12.04 3.22
CA THR A 36 4.28 -12.90 2.47
C THR A 36 3.53 -14.15 1.97
N PRO A 37 3.71 -14.56 0.69
CA PRO A 37 2.98 -15.70 0.13
C PRO A 37 3.12 -16.96 0.99
N SER A 38 2.00 -17.59 1.30
CA SER A 38 1.96 -18.80 2.12
C SER A 38 0.76 -19.67 1.77
N GLY A 39 0.59 -20.80 2.47
CA GLY A 39 -0.62 -21.64 2.34
C GLY A 39 -1.91 -20.95 2.82
N ILE A 40 -1.83 -19.83 3.53
CA ILE A 40 -3.00 -19.02 3.94
C ILE A 40 -3.47 -18.18 2.76
N TRP A 41 -2.54 -17.50 2.10
CA TRP A 41 -2.82 -16.65 0.94
C TRP A 41 -1.57 -16.47 0.08
N ASP A 42 -1.73 -16.65 -1.22
CA ASP A 42 -0.73 -16.29 -2.23
C ASP A 42 -1.32 -15.24 -3.16
N TYR A 43 -0.97 -13.97 -2.94
CA TYR A 43 -1.50 -12.87 -3.75
C TYR A 43 -1.11 -12.98 -5.23
N ARG A 44 -0.02 -13.67 -5.56
CA ARG A 44 0.54 -13.77 -6.91
C ARG A 44 -0.40 -14.52 -7.84
N VAL A 45 -1.04 -15.59 -7.35
CA VAL A 45 -2.00 -16.39 -8.14
C VAL A 45 -3.31 -15.64 -8.39
N HIS A 46 -3.54 -14.53 -7.69
CA HIS A 46 -4.69 -13.64 -7.88
C HIS A 46 -4.39 -12.44 -8.77
N GLY A 47 -3.23 -12.43 -9.46
CA GLY A 47 -2.83 -11.35 -10.35
C GLY A 47 -2.39 -10.08 -9.62
N ILE A 48 -2.07 -10.18 -8.33
CA ILE A 48 -1.50 -9.10 -7.52
C ILE A 48 0.02 -9.25 -7.51
N ARG A 49 0.75 -8.15 -7.55
CA ARG A 49 2.22 -8.10 -7.61
C ARG A 49 2.72 -6.75 -7.12
N GLY A 50 4.05 -6.60 -6.97
CA GLY A 50 4.66 -5.29 -6.72
C GLY A 50 4.19 -4.25 -7.75
N GLY A 51 3.73 -3.11 -7.26
CA GLY A 51 3.14 -2.05 -8.06
C GLY A 51 1.67 -2.25 -8.45
N SER A 52 1.01 -3.33 -8.04
CA SER A 52 -0.44 -3.44 -8.18
C SER A 52 -1.14 -2.34 -7.40
N VAL A 53 -2.19 -1.75 -7.98
CA VAL A 53 -2.91 -0.62 -7.39
C VAL A 53 -3.93 -1.13 -6.38
N VAL A 54 -3.99 -0.43 -5.25
CA VAL A 54 -4.91 -0.70 -4.15
C VAL A 54 -5.62 0.61 -3.79
N ALA A 55 -6.95 0.59 -3.80
CA ALA A 55 -7.71 1.65 -3.17
C ALA A 55 -7.81 1.37 -1.67
N VAL A 56 -7.34 2.31 -0.85
CA VAL A 56 -7.46 2.28 0.60
C VAL A 56 -8.50 3.32 0.98
N ILE A 57 -9.54 2.88 1.68
CA ILE A 57 -10.72 3.70 1.96
C ILE A 57 -10.83 3.83 3.47
N TYR A 58 -10.93 5.07 3.95
CA TYR A 58 -11.20 5.37 5.35
C TYR A 58 -12.16 6.55 5.43
N ARG A 59 -13.34 6.31 6.02
CA ARG A 59 -14.44 7.29 6.10
C ARG A 59 -14.83 7.80 4.70
N ASP A 60 -14.71 9.10 4.47
CA ASP A 60 -15.01 9.82 3.23
C ASP A 60 -13.79 9.99 2.31
N ARG A 61 -12.66 9.35 2.65
CA ARG A 61 -11.39 9.49 1.93
C ARG A 61 -10.98 8.20 1.25
N VAL A 62 -10.42 8.35 0.06
CA VAL A 62 -9.82 7.26 -0.72
C VAL A 62 -8.39 7.67 -1.06
N GLU A 63 -7.46 6.77 -0.81
CA GLU A 63 -6.06 6.88 -1.24
C GLU A 63 -5.75 5.73 -2.21
N TYR A 64 -5.12 6.04 -3.34
CA TYR A 64 -4.67 5.04 -4.30
C TYR A 64 -3.19 4.75 -4.10
N ALA A 65 -2.92 3.63 -3.46
CA ALA A 65 -1.59 3.16 -3.12
C ALA A 65 -1.16 2.01 -4.04
N VAL A 66 0.13 1.66 -3.97
CA VAL A 66 0.67 0.45 -4.61
C VAL A 66 0.94 -0.66 -3.58
N VAL A 67 0.93 -1.91 -4.02
CA VAL A 67 1.55 -3.00 -3.25
C VAL A 67 3.06 -2.77 -3.27
N GLY A 68 3.61 -2.34 -2.13
CA GLY A 68 5.00 -1.89 -2.02
C GLY A 68 5.89 -2.78 -1.15
N ASP A 69 5.31 -3.59 -0.28
CA ASP A 69 6.07 -4.45 0.61
C ASP A 69 5.32 -5.74 0.96
N THR A 70 6.04 -6.69 1.57
CA THR A 70 5.48 -7.92 2.14
C THR A 70 5.75 -8.01 3.63
N GLY A 71 4.71 -8.32 4.41
CA GLY A 71 4.76 -8.41 5.86
C GLY A 71 4.63 -9.85 6.37
N PRO A 72 4.43 -10.02 7.70
CA PRO A 72 4.13 -11.31 8.30
C PRO A 72 2.96 -12.00 7.62
N ARG A 73 3.05 -13.33 7.45
CA ARG A 73 2.10 -14.12 6.64
C ARG A 73 0.65 -14.13 7.16
N GLU A 74 0.43 -13.70 8.41
CA GLU A 74 -0.86 -13.70 9.08
C GLU A 74 -1.42 -12.30 9.38
N ILE A 75 -0.73 -11.23 8.95
CA ILE A 75 -1.10 -9.85 9.26
C ILE A 75 -1.49 -9.09 7.98
N ILE A 76 -2.58 -8.33 8.08
CA ILE A 76 -3.05 -7.39 7.04
C ILE A 76 -3.30 -6.01 7.67
N GLY A 77 -3.38 -4.97 6.83
CA GLY A 77 -3.72 -3.61 7.25
C GLY A 77 -2.52 -2.69 7.47
N GLU A 78 -1.30 -3.19 7.31
CA GLU A 78 -0.09 -2.38 7.30
C GLU A 78 -0.03 -1.50 6.04
N ALA A 79 0.33 -0.22 6.23
CA ALA A 79 0.44 0.75 5.15
C ALA A 79 1.48 1.82 5.48
N SER A 80 2.00 2.47 4.44
CA SER A 80 3.01 3.53 4.56
C SER A 80 2.50 4.73 5.39
N TYR A 81 3.45 5.51 5.92
CA TYR A 81 3.16 6.78 6.59
C TYR A 81 2.40 7.73 5.65
N ALA A 82 2.77 7.79 4.37
CA ALA A 82 2.11 8.59 3.35
C ALA A 82 0.64 8.19 3.17
N THR A 83 0.34 6.88 3.13
CA THR A 83 -1.03 6.36 3.04
C THR A 83 -1.87 6.79 4.25
N ALA A 84 -1.36 6.58 5.46
CA ALA A 84 -2.07 6.97 6.68
C ALA A 84 -2.35 8.48 6.71
N LYS A 85 -1.33 9.30 6.39
CA LYS A 85 -1.45 10.76 6.34
C LYS A 85 -2.49 11.22 5.31
N ALA A 86 -2.49 10.64 4.11
CA ALA A 86 -3.44 10.99 3.05
C ALA A 86 -4.90 10.69 3.45
N LEU A 87 -5.11 9.60 4.20
CA LEU A 87 -6.41 9.21 4.73
C LEU A 87 -6.82 10.00 5.99
N GLY A 88 -5.99 10.90 6.50
CA GLY A 88 -6.24 11.61 7.75
C GLY A 88 -6.17 10.71 9.00
N ILE A 89 -5.57 9.53 8.88
CA ILE A 89 -5.24 8.65 10.00
C ILE A 89 -3.96 9.20 10.63
N ARG A 90 -3.90 9.25 11.96
CA ARG A 90 -2.68 9.68 12.67
C ARG A 90 -1.52 8.79 12.22
N PRO A 91 -0.49 9.33 11.55
CA PRO A 91 0.61 8.51 11.07
C PRO A 91 1.69 8.37 12.14
N GLY A 92 2.52 7.35 12.00
CA GLY A 92 3.73 7.16 12.82
C GLY A 92 3.69 5.96 13.77
N PRO A 93 4.86 5.56 14.28
CA PRO A 93 5.04 4.33 15.05
C PRO A 93 4.47 4.40 16.47
N HIS A 94 4.33 5.62 17.01
CA HIS A 94 3.89 5.84 18.38
C HIS A 94 2.44 6.31 18.41
N GLY A 95 1.53 5.33 18.50
CA GLY A 95 0.08 5.55 18.59
C GLY A 95 -0.55 6.07 17.30
N GLY A 96 0.11 5.86 16.15
CA GLY A 96 -0.50 6.04 14.84
C GLY A 96 -1.31 4.82 14.41
N GLY A 97 -2.08 4.99 13.33
CA GLY A 97 -3.01 3.98 12.82
C GLY A 97 -4.44 4.12 13.34
N THR A 98 -5.26 3.12 13.04
CA THR A 98 -6.64 2.97 13.49
C THR A 98 -6.91 1.48 13.68
N SER A 99 -7.72 1.11 14.67
CA SER A 99 -8.05 -0.29 14.95
C SER A 99 -9.03 -0.90 13.94
N SER A 100 -9.79 -0.07 13.22
CA SER A 100 -10.82 -0.50 12.29
C SER A 100 -11.25 0.61 11.32
N GLY A 101 -12.15 0.27 10.39
CA GLY A 101 -12.79 1.22 9.47
C GLY A 101 -12.03 1.47 8.17
N VAL A 102 -10.91 0.77 7.96
CA VAL A 102 -10.15 0.83 6.71
C VAL A 102 -10.54 -0.34 5.81
N THR A 103 -10.87 -0.05 4.55
CA THR A 103 -11.15 -1.06 3.53
C THR A 103 -10.06 -1.00 2.47
N TYR A 104 -9.55 -2.17 2.06
CA TYR A 104 -8.53 -2.31 1.03
C TYR A 104 -9.13 -3.05 -0.17
N ILE A 105 -9.08 -2.43 -1.35
CA ILE A 105 -9.53 -3.03 -2.61
C ILE A 105 -8.31 -3.13 -3.52
N ALA A 106 -7.71 -4.34 -3.60
CA ALA A 106 -6.62 -4.61 -4.52
C ALA A 106 -7.16 -4.92 -5.92
N PHE A 107 -6.76 -4.13 -6.91
CA PHE A 107 -7.21 -4.35 -8.28
C PHE A 107 -6.31 -5.39 -8.98
N LYS A 108 -6.88 -6.57 -9.23
CA LYS A 108 -6.20 -7.68 -9.90
C LYS A 108 -5.67 -7.26 -11.27
N ASN A 109 -4.51 -7.81 -11.65
CA ASN A 109 -3.83 -7.59 -12.92
C ASN A 109 -3.45 -6.13 -13.22
N SER A 110 -3.54 -5.24 -12.24
CA SER A 110 -3.04 -3.87 -12.35
C SER A 110 -1.54 -3.80 -12.03
N ARG A 111 -0.85 -2.81 -12.59
CA ARG A 111 0.54 -2.50 -12.26
C ARG A 111 0.86 -1.05 -12.62
N VAL A 112 1.57 -0.38 -11.73
CA VAL A 112 2.26 0.90 -11.95
C VAL A 112 3.75 0.61 -12.10
N SER A 113 4.38 1.25 -13.08
CA SER A 113 5.81 1.14 -13.37
C SER A 113 6.27 2.46 -13.99
N PRO A 114 7.22 3.18 -13.38
CA PRO A 114 7.95 2.82 -12.16
C PRO A 114 7.05 2.84 -10.91
N ILE A 115 7.33 2.00 -9.90
CA ILE A 115 6.43 1.76 -8.76
C ILE A 115 6.20 3.03 -7.91
N GLU A 116 7.17 3.94 -7.91
CA GLU A 116 7.15 5.22 -7.22
C GLU A 116 6.30 6.30 -7.92
N ASP A 117 5.73 6.02 -9.10
CA ASP A 117 4.84 6.96 -9.79
C ASP A 117 3.45 6.99 -9.13
N HIS A 118 3.32 7.80 -8.09
CA HIS A 118 2.06 7.99 -7.37
C HIS A 118 0.97 8.58 -8.27
N ALA A 119 1.31 9.47 -9.20
CA ALA A 119 0.32 10.06 -10.12
C ALA A 119 -0.27 8.99 -11.05
N ALA A 120 0.55 8.04 -11.52
CA ALA A 120 0.07 6.87 -12.25
C ALA A 120 -0.79 5.95 -11.37
N ALA A 121 -0.44 5.76 -10.09
CA ALA A 121 -1.26 4.99 -9.16
C ALA A 121 -2.66 5.61 -8.98
N VAL A 122 -2.75 6.93 -8.82
CA VAL A 122 -4.04 7.66 -8.78
C VAL A 122 -4.81 7.48 -10.09
N THR A 123 -4.17 7.75 -11.23
CA THR A 123 -4.82 7.67 -12.55
C THR A 123 -5.37 6.27 -12.84
N VAL A 124 -4.56 5.23 -12.59
CA VAL A 124 -4.96 3.84 -12.79
C VAL A 124 -6.02 3.43 -11.76
N GLY A 125 -5.86 3.85 -10.51
CA GLY A 125 -6.78 3.57 -9.40
C GLY A 125 -8.17 4.12 -9.65
N GLU A 126 -8.31 5.38 -10.03
CA GLU A 126 -9.60 5.99 -10.36
C GLU A 126 -10.29 5.28 -11.51
N ARG A 127 -9.54 4.95 -12.57
CA ARG A 127 -10.08 4.19 -13.71
C ARG A 127 -10.63 2.83 -13.27
N LEU A 128 -9.88 2.11 -12.43
CA LEU A 128 -10.26 0.77 -11.97
C LEU A 128 -11.42 0.83 -10.96
N ALA A 129 -11.44 1.83 -10.08
CA ALA A 129 -12.54 2.07 -9.15
C ALA A 129 -13.85 2.37 -9.91
N ARG A 130 -13.81 3.24 -10.93
CA ARG A 130 -14.97 3.53 -11.80
C ARG A 130 -15.49 2.28 -12.50
N LYS A 131 -14.59 1.39 -12.93
CA LYS A 131 -14.98 0.10 -13.53
C LYS A 131 -15.60 -0.84 -12.49
N PHE A 132 -15.01 -0.93 -11.30
CA PHE A 132 -15.47 -1.77 -10.20
C PHE A 132 -16.91 -1.43 -9.78
N VAL A 133 -17.22 -0.15 -9.56
CA VAL A 133 -18.57 0.28 -9.15
C VAL A 133 -19.65 0.10 -10.23
N ARG A 134 -19.25 -0.17 -11.49
CA ARG A 134 -20.16 -0.44 -12.61
C ARG A 134 -20.43 -1.93 -12.84
N GLY A 135 -19.91 -2.83 -12.00
CA GLY A 135 -20.17 -4.27 -12.08
C GLY A 135 -19.06 -5.12 -12.70
N GLY A 136 -17.92 -4.51 -13.06
CA GLY A 136 -16.73 -5.23 -13.56
C GLY A 136 -16.71 -5.51 -15.05
#